data_AF-A0A6N7XDS1-F1
#
_entry.id   AF-A0A6N7XDS1-F1
#
_cell.length_a   1.000
_cell.length_b   1.000
_cell.length_c   1.000
_cell.angle_alpha   90.00
_cell.angle_beta   90.00
_cell.angle_gamma   90.00
#
_symmetry.space_group_name_H-M   'P 1'
#
loop_
_entity.id
_entity.type
_entity.pdbx_description
1 polymer ?
#
loop_
_entity_poly.entity_id
_entity_poly.type
_entity_poly.pdbx_seq_one_letter_code
_entity_poly.pdbx_strand_id
1 'polypeptide(L)'
;MQINLSGLEMILALLAFLGVISFIIAFYVIYRFILLYKKTVDQNQITIETIQKNKFEPKIVVIGGGTGQSVFLRGLKHTTKNITAIVTVADDGGGSGALREDLGMLPPGDIRNCLLALANIEPTMNEVMQYRFSDGALKGQSFGNLFIAAMTGLYDNFETAVYKMSQIFAITGKVLPVTMEDINLVAELENGEKIVGESNIPSAARRAKSKIKKMSLDKENAKPLDEVITSIKEADAIVIGPGSLYTSILPNILVDGVVDALSSSTAPKIYICNIMTQPGETDGKDVVDHVKVLLDHAGVNFIDYVIVNNEELPVGVFERYAKDGAKLILLDEKQRECLGLSGIACLEQKLIEIRSGYIRHDADLLSNVVMKIAIKHSYNTDL
;
A
#
# COMPACT_ATOMS: atom_id res chain seq x y z
N MET A 1 65.84 50.88 12.19
CA MET A 1 64.91 52.03 12.11
C MET A 1 63.73 51.72 13.01
N GLN A 2 63.80 52.12 14.29
CA GLN A 2 62.67 51.98 15.22
C GLN A 2 61.70 53.11 14.91
N ILE A 3 60.52 52.77 14.37
CA ILE A 3 59.45 53.73 14.14
C ILE A 3 58.85 54.03 15.51
N ASN A 4 59.30 55.12 16.14
CA ASN A 4 58.65 55.66 17.34
C ASN A 4 57.38 56.37 16.87
N LEU A 5 56.26 55.66 16.95
CA LEU A 5 54.94 56.24 16.73
C LEU A 5 54.70 57.35 17.78
N SER A 6 54.30 58.53 17.33
CA SER A 6 53.86 59.60 18.22
C SER A 6 52.64 59.13 19.05
N GLY A 7 52.41 59.72 20.21
CA GLY A 7 51.29 59.33 21.08
C GLY A 7 49.92 59.36 20.35
N LEU A 8 49.77 60.23 19.35
CA LEU A 8 48.58 60.32 18.50
C LEU A 8 48.44 59.12 17.55
N GLU A 9 49.53 58.66 16.94
CA GLU A 9 49.52 57.53 16.01
C GLU A 9 49.21 56.20 16.71
N MET A 10 49.67 56.02 17.96
CA MET A 10 49.26 54.88 18.78
C MET A 10 47.76 54.88 19.08
N ILE A 11 47.17 56.04 19.37
CA ILE A 11 45.73 56.18 19.61
C ILE A 11 44.94 55.84 18.34
N LEU A 12 45.37 56.34 17.18
CA LEU A 12 44.72 56.05 15.90
C LEU A 12 44.80 54.58 15.52
N ALA A 13 45.95 53.92 15.74
CA ALA A 13 46.12 52.49 15.50
C ALA A 13 45.21 51.64 16.42
N LEU A 14 45.08 52.02 17.70
CA LEU A 14 44.19 51.36 18.65
C LEU A 14 42.72 51.49 18.24
N LEU A 15 42.29 52.69 17.81
CA LEU A 15 40.93 52.93 17.32
C LEU A 15 40.63 52.14 16.05
N ALA A 16 41.58 52.05 15.11
CA ALA A 16 41.44 51.24 13.91
C ALA A 16 41.30 49.74 14.26
N PHE A 17 42.11 49.24 15.19
CA PHE A 17 42.03 47.86 15.66
C PHE A 17 40.69 47.55 16.35
N LEU A 18 40.20 48.44 17.21
CA LEU A 18 38.88 48.33 17.83
C LEU A 18 37.76 48.36 16.79
N GLY A 19 37.89 49.17 15.73
CA GLY A 19 36.97 49.22 14.61
C GLY A 19 36.88 47.88 13.86
N VAL A 20 38.03 47.24 13.59
CA VAL A 20 38.09 45.91 12.96
C VAL A 20 37.43 44.85 13.84
N ILE A 21 37.71 44.86 15.15
CA ILE A 21 37.07 43.94 16.10
C ILE A 21 35.54 44.13 16.10
N SER A 22 35.08 45.38 16.18
CA SER A 22 33.66 45.71 16.14
C SER A 22 32.99 45.22 14.85
N PHE A 23 33.67 45.36 13.70
CA PHE A 23 33.18 44.87 12.41
C PHE A 23 33.06 43.34 12.38
N ILE A 24 34.06 42.61 12.91
CA ILE A 24 34.02 41.15 13.02
C ILE A 24 32.86 40.69 13.91
N ILE A 25 32.65 41.35 15.06
CA ILE A 25 31.54 41.05 15.96
C ILE A 25 30.19 41.31 15.27
N ALA A 26 30.04 42.45 14.59
CA ALA A 26 28.82 42.78 13.85
C ALA A 26 28.52 41.72 12.78
N PHE A 27 29.52 41.29 12.02
CA PHE A 27 29.37 40.24 11.02
C PHE A 27 28.95 38.90 11.64
N TYR A 28 29.54 38.53 12.77
CA TYR A 28 29.18 37.30 13.50
C TYR A 28 27.73 37.34 14.01
N VAL A 29 27.28 38.49 14.52
CA VAL A 29 25.89 38.68 14.98
C VAL A 29 24.91 38.56 13.80
N ILE A 30 25.20 39.18 12.66
CA ILE A 30 24.39 39.07 11.44
C ILE A 30 24.31 37.62 10.97
N TYR A 31 25.43 36.91 10.92
CA TYR A 31 25.47 35.50 10.53
C TYR A 31 24.60 34.62 11.46
N ARG A 32 24.71 34.83 12.79
CA ARG A 32 23.87 34.12 13.78
C ARG A 32 22.39 34.48 13.63
N PHE A 33 22.06 35.72 13.31
CA PHE A 33 20.69 36.16 13.06
C PHE A 33 20.10 35.48 11.82
N ILE A 34 20.86 35.39 10.72
CA ILE A 34 20.43 34.68 9.50
C ILE A 34 20.18 33.19 9.79
N LEU A 35 21.06 32.53 10.55
CA LEU A 35 20.87 31.14 10.97
C LEU A 35 19.61 30.95 11.83
N LEU A 36 19.36 31.85 12.79
CA LEU A 36 18.16 31.81 13.63
C LEU A 36 16.89 32.10 12.83
N TYR A 37 16.94 33.05 11.90
CA TYR A 37 15.83 33.36 11.01
C TYR A 37 15.48 32.14 10.16
N LYS A 38 16.47 31.51 9.51
CA LYS A 38 16.27 30.29 8.71
C LYS A 38 15.65 29.17 9.56
N LYS A 39 16.18 28.92 10.75
CA LYS A 39 15.64 27.93 11.69
C LYS A 39 14.19 28.23 12.08
N THR A 40 13.84 29.50 12.28
CA THR A 40 12.48 29.93 12.64
C THR A 40 11.51 29.76 11.47
N VAL A 41 11.93 30.08 10.24
CA VAL A 41 11.14 29.84 9.03
C VAL A 41 10.88 28.34 8.85
N ASP A 42 11.92 27.51 8.95
CA ASP A 42 11.78 26.05 8.87
C ASP A 42 10.79 25.52 9.92
N GLN A 43 10.87 26.03 11.16
CA GLN A 43 9.99 25.61 12.26
C GLN A 43 8.54 26.10 12.11
N ASN A 44 8.33 27.30 11.58
CA ASN A 44 7.00 27.81 11.27
C ASN A 44 6.35 27.02 10.12
N GLN A 45 7.14 26.62 9.12
CA GLN A 45 6.65 25.79 8.01
C GLN A 45 6.23 24.40 8.50
N ILE A 46 7.03 23.77 9.35
CA ILE A 46 6.65 22.51 10.04
C ILE A 46 5.36 22.68 10.86
N THR A 47 5.19 23.83 11.54
CA THR A 47 3.99 24.10 12.34
C THR A 47 2.75 24.27 11.46
N ILE A 48 2.86 24.98 10.34
CA ILE A 48 1.78 25.15 9.36
C ILE A 48 1.39 23.81 8.74
N GLU A 49 2.38 23.01 8.30
CA GLU A 49 2.15 21.65 7.78
C GLU A 49 1.48 20.75 8.83
N THR A 50 1.86 20.88 10.12
CA THR A 50 1.24 20.13 11.22
C THR A 50 -0.21 20.57 11.47
N ILE A 51 -0.50 21.87 11.43
CA ILE A 51 -1.87 22.40 11.59
C ILE A 51 -2.75 22.00 10.39
N GLN A 52 -2.21 22.03 9.19
CA GLN A 52 -2.86 21.58 7.95
C GLN A 52 -3.14 20.07 7.96
N LYS A 53 -2.15 19.26 8.38
CA LYS A 53 -2.29 17.83 8.60
C LYS A 53 -3.34 17.48 9.66
N ASN A 54 -3.50 18.33 10.68
CA ASN A 54 -4.57 18.17 11.67
C ASN A 54 -5.96 18.57 11.16
N LYS A 55 -6.08 19.20 9.99
CA LYS A 55 -7.37 19.65 9.42
C LYS A 55 -7.83 18.79 8.24
N PHE A 56 -6.91 18.19 7.48
CA PHE A 56 -7.22 17.30 6.36
C PHE A 56 -6.96 15.85 6.76
N GLU A 57 -8.04 15.10 7.00
CA GLU A 57 -8.01 13.64 7.20
C GLU A 57 -8.45 12.94 5.91
N PRO A 58 -7.54 12.68 4.94
CA PRO A 58 -7.94 12.18 3.63
C PRO A 58 -8.64 10.83 3.69
N LYS A 59 -9.65 10.68 2.84
CA LYS A 59 -10.34 9.43 2.50
C LYS A 59 -9.44 8.59 1.60
N ILE A 60 -8.92 7.50 2.15
CA ILE A 60 -8.03 6.58 1.43
C ILE A 60 -8.78 5.30 1.10
N VAL A 61 -8.88 4.99 -0.20
CA VAL A 61 -9.36 3.69 -0.68
C VAL A 61 -8.16 2.78 -0.91
N VAL A 62 -8.23 1.54 -0.47
CA VAL A 62 -7.19 0.53 -0.68
C VAL A 62 -7.80 -0.69 -1.33
N ILE A 63 -7.38 -1.02 -2.55
CA ILE A 63 -7.86 -2.15 -3.34
C ILE A 63 -6.82 -3.26 -3.34
N GLY A 64 -7.20 -4.48 -2.97
CA GLY A 64 -6.29 -5.61 -3.00
C GLY A 64 -6.84 -6.88 -2.35
N GLY A 65 -5.94 -7.60 -1.69
CA GLY A 65 -6.24 -8.82 -0.95
C GLY A 65 -5.01 -9.33 -0.20
N GLY A 66 -5.18 -10.48 0.44
CA GLY A 66 -4.12 -11.21 1.11
C GLY A 66 -3.45 -10.48 2.27
N THR A 67 -2.27 -10.98 2.62
CA THR A 67 -1.51 -10.48 3.76
C THR A 67 -0.90 -9.10 3.52
N GLY A 68 -0.54 -8.76 2.27
CA GLY A 68 0.07 -7.48 1.90
C GLY A 68 -0.84 -6.29 2.25
N GLN A 69 -2.09 -6.34 1.79
CA GLN A 69 -3.09 -5.31 2.07
C GLN A 69 -3.31 -5.18 3.58
N SER A 70 -3.51 -6.29 4.29
CA SER A 70 -3.74 -6.26 5.75
C SER A 70 -2.57 -5.65 6.55
N VAL A 71 -1.33 -5.88 6.13
CA VAL A 71 -0.15 -5.27 6.76
C VAL A 71 -0.13 -3.76 6.50
N PHE A 72 -0.37 -3.34 5.27
CA PHE A 72 -0.45 -1.92 4.92
C PHE A 72 -1.56 -1.20 5.69
N LEU A 73 -2.76 -1.80 5.79
CA LEU A 73 -3.89 -1.25 6.54
C LEU A 73 -3.58 -1.05 8.04
N ARG A 74 -2.76 -1.93 8.64
CA ARG A 74 -2.32 -1.77 10.05
C ARG A 74 -1.48 -0.53 10.26
N GLY A 75 -0.61 -0.16 9.32
CA GLY A 75 0.12 1.12 9.37
C GLY A 75 -0.80 2.29 9.06
N LEU A 76 -1.64 2.15 8.03
CA LEU A 76 -2.49 3.23 7.54
C LEU A 76 -3.48 3.73 8.60
N LYS A 77 -4.03 2.83 9.43
CA LYS A 77 -4.96 3.20 10.53
C LYS A 77 -4.37 4.14 11.57
N HIS A 78 -3.05 4.24 11.67
CA HIS A 78 -2.36 5.18 12.55
C HIS A 78 -2.21 6.57 11.92
N THR A 79 -2.51 6.71 10.63
CA THR A 79 -2.30 7.95 9.86
C THR A 79 -3.61 8.64 9.44
N THR A 80 -4.69 7.88 9.20
CA THR A 80 -6.02 8.41 8.91
C THR A 80 -7.11 7.47 9.46
N LYS A 81 -8.28 8.03 9.76
CA LYS A 81 -9.48 7.28 10.17
C LYS A 81 -10.40 6.94 9.00
N ASN A 82 -10.23 7.63 7.87
CA ASN A 82 -11.11 7.53 6.71
C ASN A 82 -10.58 6.50 5.71
N ILE A 83 -10.57 5.22 6.10
CA ILE A 83 -10.06 4.12 5.29
C ILE A 83 -11.22 3.31 4.73
N THR A 84 -11.17 3.00 3.43
CA THR A 84 -12.03 1.97 2.83
C THR A 84 -11.17 0.90 2.18
N ALA A 85 -11.18 -0.31 2.73
CA ALA A 85 -10.51 -1.46 2.15
C ALA A 85 -11.48 -2.23 1.25
N ILE A 86 -11.21 -2.27 -0.06
CA ILE A 86 -11.92 -3.09 -1.03
C ILE A 86 -11.12 -4.38 -1.23
N VAL A 87 -11.80 -5.51 -1.09
CA VAL A 87 -11.15 -6.81 -0.98
C VAL A 87 -11.75 -7.81 -1.98
N THR A 88 -10.87 -8.57 -2.63
CA THR A 88 -11.30 -9.66 -3.52
C THR A 88 -12.04 -10.77 -2.76
N VAL A 89 -12.99 -11.40 -3.43
CA VAL A 89 -13.73 -12.58 -2.94
C VAL A 89 -13.55 -13.79 -3.86
N ALA A 90 -12.45 -13.83 -4.61
CA ALA A 90 -12.13 -14.92 -5.55
C ALA A 90 -11.30 -16.06 -4.94
N ASP A 91 -10.87 -15.94 -3.67
CA ASP A 91 -10.09 -16.96 -2.95
C ASP A 91 -10.86 -18.30 -2.87
N ASP A 92 -10.17 -19.39 -3.18
CA ASP A 92 -10.68 -20.76 -3.07
C ASP A 92 -9.73 -21.67 -2.28
N GLY A 93 -8.71 -21.09 -1.62
CA GLY A 93 -7.69 -21.81 -0.90
C GLY A 93 -8.00 -22.09 0.57
N GLY A 94 -7.46 -23.20 1.07
CA GLY A 94 -7.40 -23.53 2.50
C GLY A 94 -8.77 -23.51 3.21
N GLY A 95 -8.79 -22.97 4.44
CA GLY A 95 -10.02 -22.90 5.24
C GLY A 95 -11.06 -21.91 4.72
N SER A 96 -10.69 -20.97 3.83
CA SER A 96 -11.66 -20.10 3.15
C SER A 96 -12.39 -20.88 2.07
N GLY A 97 -11.65 -21.59 1.22
CA GLY A 97 -12.19 -22.44 0.17
C GLY A 97 -13.13 -23.54 0.69
N ALA A 98 -12.74 -24.22 1.77
CA ALA A 98 -13.58 -25.24 2.39
C ALA A 98 -14.95 -24.69 2.84
N LEU A 99 -14.99 -23.50 3.46
CA LEU A 99 -16.25 -22.88 3.87
C LEU A 99 -17.09 -22.41 2.68
N ARG A 100 -16.43 -21.94 1.63
CA ARG A 100 -17.08 -21.56 0.38
C ARG A 100 -17.76 -22.76 -0.28
N GLU A 101 -17.08 -23.90 -0.35
CA GLU A 101 -17.62 -25.15 -0.89
C GLU A 101 -18.75 -25.73 -0.03
N ASP A 102 -18.53 -25.80 1.29
CA ASP A 102 -19.48 -26.45 2.22
C ASP A 102 -20.74 -25.62 2.48
N LEU A 103 -20.63 -24.30 2.53
CA LEU A 103 -21.72 -23.39 2.94
C LEU A 103 -22.25 -22.51 1.82
N GLY A 104 -21.63 -22.51 0.64
CA GLY A 104 -22.02 -21.64 -0.48
C GLY A 104 -21.85 -20.14 -0.18
N MET A 105 -20.97 -19.79 0.76
CA MET A 105 -20.69 -18.41 1.15
C MET A 105 -19.47 -17.85 0.41
N LEU A 106 -19.34 -16.52 0.35
CA LEU A 106 -18.11 -15.88 -0.15
C LEU A 106 -16.91 -16.22 0.76
N PRO A 107 -15.69 -16.34 0.21
CA PRO A 107 -14.51 -16.71 0.98
C PRO A 107 -14.20 -15.64 2.04
N PRO A 108 -14.17 -15.99 3.34
CA PRO A 108 -14.06 -15.00 4.40
C PRO A 108 -12.62 -14.55 4.71
N GLY A 109 -11.60 -15.22 4.18
CA GLY A 109 -10.21 -15.10 4.66
C GLY A 109 -9.61 -13.71 4.56
N ASP A 110 -9.67 -13.09 3.38
CA ASP A 110 -9.07 -11.77 3.17
C ASP A 110 -9.87 -10.65 3.85
N ILE A 111 -11.20 -10.75 3.82
CA ILE A 111 -12.09 -9.87 4.59
C ILE A 111 -11.75 -9.94 6.08
N ARG A 112 -11.58 -11.15 6.65
CA ARG A 112 -11.15 -11.34 8.04
C ARG A 112 -9.84 -10.60 8.32
N ASN A 113 -8.84 -10.76 7.45
CA ASN A 113 -7.53 -10.15 7.65
C ASN A 113 -7.62 -8.61 7.63
N CYS A 114 -8.41 -8.03 6.74
CA CYS A 114 -8.64 -6.58 6.69
C CYS A 114 -9.42 -6.07 7.91
N LEU A 115 -10.46 -6.79 8.34
CA LEU A 115 -11.21 -6.45 9.56
C LEU A 115 -10.28 -6.42 10.78
N LEU A 116 -9.43 -7.44 10.96
CA LEU A 116 -8.48 -7.50 12.06
C LEU A 116 -7.35 -6.46 11.95
N ALA A 117 -6.94 -6.11 10.73
CA ALA A 117 -5.96 -5.06 10.51
C ALA A 117 -6.46 -3.71 11.05
N LEU A 118 -7.75 -3.41 10.79
CA LEU A 118 -8.40 -2.16 11.18
C LEU A 118 -9.07 -2.20 12.56
N ALA A 119 -9.16 -3.37 13.20
CA ALA A 119 -9.82 -3.55 14.49
C ALA A 119 -9.15 -2.79 15.64
N ASN A 120 -10.00 -2.33 16.57
CA ASN A 120 -9.62 -1.73 17.85
C ASN A 120 -10.12 -2.64 18.98
N ILE A 121 -9.56 -3.86 19.04
CA ILE A 121 -9.95 -4.92 19.97
C ILE A 121 -8.81 -5.28 20.93
N GLU A 122 -9.16 -5.85 22.07
CA GLU A 122 -8.21 -6.37 23.06
C GLU A 122 -7.27 -7.43 22.45
N PRO A 123 -5.98 -7.47 22.85
CA PRO A 123 -4.99 -8.41 22.30
C PRO A 123 -5.45 -9.87 22.31
N THR A 124 -6.09 -10.32 23.40
CA THR A 124 -6.61 -11.69 23.51
C THR A 124 -7.68 -11.99 22.46
N MET A 125 -8.58 -11.05 22.18
CA MET A 125 -9.59 -11.25 21.12
C MET A 125 -8.94 -11.33 19.74
N ASN A 126 -7.90 -10.52 19.50
CA ASN A 126 -7.13 -10.58 18.26
C ASN A 126 -6.43 -11.94 18.08
N GLU A 127 -5.91 -12.54 19.15
CA GLU A 127 -5.34 -13.90 19.15
C GLU A 127 -6.41 -14.97 18.85
N VAL A 128 -7.58 -14.87 19.50
CA VAL A 128 -8.70 -15.78 19.27
C VAL A 128 -9.17 -15.73 17.81
N MET A 129 -9.29 -14.54 17.23
CA MET A 129 -9.71 -14.38 15.84
C MET A 129 -8.69 -14.92 14.82
N GLN A 130 -7.41 -14.93 15.18
CA GLN A 130 -6.34 -15.51 14.37
C GLN A 130 -6.12 -17.01 14.64
N TYR A 131 -6.75 -17.55 15.69
CA TYR A 131 -6.57 -18.94 16.07
C TYR A 131 -6.96 -19.89 14.93
N ARG A 132 -6.08 -20.85 14.68
CA ARG A 132 -6.29 -21.94 13.74
C ARG A 132 -6.25 -23.25 14.51
N PHE A 133 -7.32 -24.02 14.41
CA PHE A 133 -7.44 -25.30 15.11
C PHE A 133 -6.36 -26.26 14.59
N SER A 134 -5.58 -26.85 15.50
CA SER A 134 -4.49 -27.77 15.14
C SER A 134 -4.98 -29.21 14.92
N ASP A 135 -6.06 -29.60 15.59
CA ASP A 135 -6.52 -30.99 15.71
C ASP A 135 -8.04 -31.09 15.84
N GLY A 136 -8.55 -32.33 15.78
CA GLY A 136 -9.98 -32.64 15.85
C GLY A 136 -10.74 -32.37 14.55
N ALA A 137 -12.07 -32.33 14.63
CA ALA A 137 -12.94 -32.13 13.47
C ALA A 137 -12.78 -30.76 12.80
N LEU A 138 -12.30 -29.75 13.53
CA LEU A 138 -12.06 -28.40 13.01
C LEU A 138 -10.61 -28.20 12.53
N LYS A 139 -9.78 -29.25 12.50
CA LYS A 139 -8.37 -29.15 12.12
C LYS A 139 -8.17 -28.35 10.83
N GLY A 140 -7.33 -27.33 10.89
CA GLY A 140 -7.02 -26.44 9.77
C GLY A 140 -7.98 -25.25 9.63
N GLN A 141 -9.16 -25.27 10.25
CA GLN A 141 -10.09 -24.14 10.22
C GLN A 141 -9.60 -22.96 11.05
N SER A 142 -9.93 -21.75 10.60
CA SER A 142 -9.69 -20.54 11.38
C SER A 142 -10.95 -20.16 12.15
N PHE A 143 -10.82 -19.91 13.46
CA PHE A 143 -11.95 -19.45 14.26
C PHE A 143 -12.57 -18.18 13.68
N GLY A 144 -11.76 -17.20 13.26
CA GLY A 144 -12.29 -15.98 12.65
C GLY A 144 -13.07 -16.21 11.35
N ASN A 145 -12.69 -17.21 10.54
CA ASN A 145 -13.47 -17.59 9.35
C ASN A 145 -14.81 -18.22 9.75
N LEU A 146 -14.80 -19.11 10.75
CA LEU A 146 -16.03 -19.72 11.29
C LEU A 146 -16.95 -18.68 11.92
N PHE A 147 -16.39 -17.66 12.57
CA PHE A 147 -17.15 -16.55 13.11
C PHE A 147 -17.83 -15.73 12.00
N ILE A 148 -17.13 -15.43 10.89
CA ILE A 148 -17.74 -14.79 9.72
C ILE A 148 -18.83 -15.68 9.10
N ALA A 149 -18.59 -16.99 9.00
CA ALA A 149 -19.58 -17.94 8.50
C ALA A 149 -20.85 -17.94 9.37
N ALA A 150 -20.70 -17.98 10.69
CA ALA A 150 -21.82 -17.91 11.63
C ALA A 150 -22.58 -16.59 11.51
N MET A 151 -21.88 -15.46 11.37
CA MET A 151 -22.50 -14.15 11.16
C MET A 151 -23.25 -14.09 9.82
N THR A 152 -22.67 -14.66 8.76
CA THR A 152 -23.30 -14.73 7.43
C THR A 152 -24.60 -15.54 7.50
N GLY A 153 -24.58 -16.70 8.15
CA GLY A 153 -25.78 -17.52 8.34
C GLY A 153 -26.83 -16.86 9.25
N LEU A 154 -26.42 -16.08 10.25
CA LEU A 154 -27.35 -15.37 11.15
C LEU A 154 -28.12 -14.25 10.44
N TYR A 155 -27.46 -13.52 9.54
CA TYR A 155 -28.05 -12.37 8.84
C TYR A 155 -28.53 -12.69 7.42
N ASP A 156 -28.31 -13.92 6.95
CA ASP A 156 -28.62 -14.38 5.57
C ASP A 156 -28.05 -13.46 4.47
N ASN A 157 -26.92 -12.80 4.78
CA ASN A 157 -26.32 -11.79 3.92
C ASN A 157 -24.86 -11.51 4.34
N PHE A 158 -23.91 -11.77 3.44
CA PHE A 158 -22.49 -11.61 3.72
C PHE A 158 -22.07 -10.16 3.97
N GLU A 159 -22.59 -9.20 3.19
CA GLU A 159 -22.32 -7.77 3.36
C GLU A 159 -22.76 -7.29 4.75
N THR A 160 -23.96 -7.67 5.16
CA THR A 160 -24.52 -7.34 6.48
C THR A 160 -23.67 -7.97 7.59
N ALA A 161 -23.21 -9.21 7.42
CA ALA A 161 -22.31 -9.86 8.37
C ALA A 161 -20.99 -9.10 8.53
N VAL A 162 -20.35 -8.70 7.43
CA VAL A 162 -19.11 -7.89 7.43
C VAL A 162 -19.34 -6.52 8.09
N TYR A 163 -20.45 -5.86 7.78
CA TYR A 163 -20.83 -4.60 8.42
C TYR A 163 -21.01 -4.76 9.94
N LYS A 164 -21.75 -5.79 10.38
CA LYS A 164 -21.96 -6.05 11.82
C LYS A 164 -20.66 -6.41 12.53
N MET A 165 -19.78 -7.17 11.91
CA MET A 165 -18.46 -7.45 12.45
C MET A 165 -17.58 -6.21 12.56
N SER A 166 -17.65 -5.31 11.58
CA SER A 166 -16.99 -4.02 11.63
C SER A 166 -17.39 -3.21 12.87
N GLN A 167 -18.68 -3.27 13.26
CA GLN A 167 -19.19 -2.66 14.49
C GLN A 167 -18.69 -3.37 15.75
N ILE A 168 -18.73 -4.70 15.79
CA ILE A 168 -18.29 -5.51 16.95
C ILE A 168 -16.80 -5.25 17.26
N PHE A 169 -15.97 -5.14 16.23
CA PHE A 169 -14.53 -4.91 16.37
C PHE A 169 -14.13 -3.43 16.41
N ALA A 170 -15.13 -2.53 16.38
CA ALA A 170 -14.94 -1.09 16.37
C ALA A 170 -13.83 -0.65 15.40
N ILE A 171 -13.86 -1.15 14.16
CA ILE A 171 -12.76 -0.96 13.22
C ILE A 171 -12.58 0.53 12.86
N THR A 172 -11.34 0.91 12.54
CA THR A 172 -11.03 2.22 11.95
C THR A 172 -11.22 2.16 10.44
N GLY A 173 -12.37 2.64 9.96
CA GLY A 173 -12.71 2.66 8.53
C GLY A 173 -13.76 1.62 8.15
N LYS A 174 -13.70 1.13 6.90
CA LYS A 174 -14.64 0.18 6.32
C LYS A 174 -13.90 -0.93 5.58
N VAL A 175 -14.50 -2.11 5.55
CA VAL A 175 -14.05 -3.25 4.73
C VAL A 175 -15.22 -3.68 3.86
N LEU A 176 -15.00 -3.69 2.55
CA LEU A 176 -16.01 -4.01 1.55
C LEU A 176 -15.52 -5.17 0.69
N PRO A 177 -16.31 -6.24 0.51
CA PRO A 177 -16.06 -7.15 -0.60
C PRO A 177 -16.24 -6.38 -1.91
N VAL A 178 -15.41 -6.68 -2.92
CA VAL A 178 -15.53 -6.00 -4.21
C VAL A 178 -16.86 -6.27 -4.89
N THR A 179 -17.38 -7.51 -4.77
CA THR A 179 -18.68 -7.96 -5.28
C THR A 179 -19.36 -8.88 -4.27
N MET A 180 -20.69 -9.00 -4.37
CA MET A 180 -21.48 -10.01 -3.65
C MET A 180 -21.65 -11.31 -4.43
N GLU A 181 -21.17 -11.35 -5.67
CA GLU A 181 -21.26 -12.52 -6.52
C GLU A 181 -20.13 -13.50 -6.22
N ASP A 182 -20.47 -14.78 -6.17
CA ASP A 182 -19.51 -15.87 -6.02
C ASP A 182 -18.70 -16.04 -7.32
N ILE A 183 -17.44 -15.58 -7.34
CA ILE A 183 -16.60 -15.50 -8.55
C ILE A 183 -15.36 -16.39 -8.44
N ASN A 184 -14.97 -17.04 -9.52
CA ASN A 184 -13.69 -17.75 -9.62
C ASN A 184 -12.74 -17.03 -10.55
N LEU A 185 -11.47 -17.06 -10.18
CA LEU A 185 -10.40 -16.52 -11.02
C LEU A 185 -10.01 -17.53 -12.10
N VAL A 186 -9.84 -17.06 -13.33
CA VAL A 186 -9.44 -17.87 -14.48
C VAL A 186 -8.17 -17.29 -15.07
N ALA A 187 -7.12 -18.11 -15.19
CA ALA A 187 -5.88 -17.76 -15.87
C ALA A 187 -5.76 -18.51 -17.19
N GLU A 188 -5.47 -17.78 -18.27
CA GLU A 188 -4.95 -18.33 -19.52
C GLU A 188 -3.42 -18.22 -19.50
N LEU A 189 -2.74 -19.35 -19.68
CA LEU A 189 -1.29 -19.42 -19.78
C LEU A 189 -0.82 -19.18 -21.23
N GLU A 190 0.45 -18.83 -21.43
CA GLU A 190 1.03 -18.61 -22.77
C GLU A 190 0.96 -19.85 -23.68
N ASN A 191 0.94 -21.05 -23.11
CA ASN A 191 0.76 -22.31 -23.83
C ASN A 191 -0.72 -22.60 -24.23
N GLY A 192 -1.66 -21.73 -23.87
CA GLY A 192 -3.09 -21.84 -24.14
C GLY A 192 -3.90 -22.63 -23.11
N GLU A 193 -3.25 -23.20 -22.08
CA GLU A 193 -3.94 -23.88 -20.98
C GLU A 193 -4.75 -22.88 -20.14
N LYS A 194 -5.98 -23.25 -19.76
CA LYS A 194 -6.84 -22.46 -18.88
C LYS A 194 -6.93 -23.12 -17.52
N ILE A 195 -6.63 -22.37 -16.47
CA ILE A 195 -6.66 -22.80 -15.08
C ILE A 195 -7.74 -22.02 -14.36
N VAL A 196 -8.60 -22.71 -13.63
CA VAL A 196 -9.65 -22.12 -12.80
C VAL A 196 -9.28 -22.29 -11.34
N GLY A 197 -9.54 -21.25 -10.55
CA GLY A 197 -9.32 -21.24 -9.11
C GLY A 197 -8.01 -20.57 -8.73
N GLU A 198 -8.09 -19.65 -7.77
CA GLU A 198 -6.96 -18.83 -7.31
C GLU A 198 -5.79 -19.70 -6.84
N SER A 199 -6.06 -20.68 -5.99
CA SER A 199 -5.06 -21.55 -5.37
C SER A 199 -4.37 -22.49 -6.37
N ASN A 200 -5.01 -22.76 -7.51
CA ASN A 200 -4.49 -23.65 -8.54
C ASN A 200 -3.50 -22.94 -9.49
N ILE A 201 -3.72 -21.65 -9.76
CA ILE A 201 -3.02 -20.89 -10.82
C ILE A 201 -1.49 -20.93 -10.66
N PRO A 202 -0.90 -20.55 -9.51
CA PRO A 202 0.57 -20.50 -9.40
C PRO A 202 1.22 -21.88 -9.55
N SER A 203 0.59 -22.92 -8.98
CA SER A 203 1.12 -24.29 -9.04
C SER A 203 1.04 -24.88 -10.44
N ALA A 204 -0.05 -24.61 -11.16
CA ALA A 204 -0.26 -25.05 -12.53
C ALA A 204 0.71 -24.36 -13.50
N ALA A 205 0.87 -23.03 -13.40
CA ALA A 205 1.81 -22.26 -14.21
C ALA A 205 3.25 -22.79 -14.08
N ARG A 206 3.68 -23.07 -12.84
CA ARG A 206 5.00 -23.67 -12.57
C ARG A 206 5.15 -25.06 -13.17
N ARG A 207 4.14 -25.92 -13.00
CA ARG A 207 4.14 -27.29 -13.57
C ARG A 207 4.19 -27.27 -15.09
N ALA A 208 3.42 -26.39 -15.72
CA ALA A 208 3.39 -26.19 -17.16
C ALA A 208 4.65 -25.47 -17.71
N LYS A 209 5.45 -24.85 -16.82
CA LYS A 209 6.56 -23.95 -17.17
C LYS A 209 6.12 -22.87 -18.17
N SER A 210 4.90 -22.37 -17.99
CA SER A 210 4.27 -21.38 -18.85
C SER A 210 3.78 -20.21 -18.02
N LYS A 211 4.02 -18.99 -18.50
CA LYS A 211 3.63 -17.77 -17.78
C LYS A 211 2.14 -17.50 -17.95
N ILE A 212 1.58 -16.75 -17.01
CA ILE A 212 0.23 -16.22 -17.12
C ILE A 212 0.20 -15.18 -18.23
N LYS A 213 -0.67 -15.40 -19.23
CA LYS A 213 -0.89 -14.50 -20.36
C LYS A 213 -2.04 -13.52 -20.07
N LYS A 214 -3.16 -14.03 -19.56
CA LYS A 214 -4.37 -13.22 -19.30
C LYS A 214 -5.14 -13.76 -18.09
N MET A 215 -5.74 -12.86 -17.33
CA MET A 215 -6.72 -13.16 -16.29
C MET A 215 -8.13 -12.76 -16.71
N SER A 216 -9.11 -13.51 -16.22
CA SER A 216 -10.53 -13.19 -16.30
C SER A 216 -11.28 -13.76 -15.09
N LEU A 217 -12.52 -13.35 -14.90
CA LEU A 217 -13.44 -14.00 -13.98
C LEU A 217 -14.28 -15.03 -14.75
N ASP A 218 -14.72 -16.10 -14.07
CA ASP A 218 -15.68 -17.05 -14.65
C ASP A 218 -17.05 -16.41 -14.93
N LYS A 219 -17.41 -15.39 -14.14
CA LYS A 219 -18.57 -14.51 -14.33
C LYS A 219 -18.10 -13.16 -14.88
N GLU A 220 -18.17 -13.00 -16.20
CA GLU A 220 -17.66 -11.81 -16.89
C GLU A 220 -18.34 -10.50 -16.47
N ASN A 221 -19.61 -10.54 -16.03
CA ASN A 221 -20.40 -9.35 -15.69
C ASN A 221 -20.63 -9.19 -14.19
N ALA A 222 -19.76 -9.78 -13.35
CA ALA A 222 -19.86 -9.64 -11.90
C ALA A 222 -19.84 -8.15 -11.53
N LYS A 223 -20.85 -7.70 -10.77
CA LYS A 223 -21.03 -6.29 -10.42
C LYS A 223 -20.44 -5.96 -9.05
N PRO A 224 -19.82 -4.79 -8.90
CA PRO A 224 -19.33 -4.36 -7.61
C PRO A 224 -20.48 -3.88 -6.73
N LEU A 225 -20.25 -3.79 -5.42
CA LEU A 225 -21.20 -3.11 -4.53
C LEU A 225 -21.29 -1.63 -4.90
N ASP A 226 -22.47 -1.02 -4.74
CA ASP A 226 -22.64 0.43 -4.97
C ASP A 226 -21.73 1.27 -4.05
N GLU A 227 -21.47 0.78 -2.83
CA GLU A 227 -20.57 1.43 -1.88
C GLU A 227 -19.10 1.38 -2.34
N VAL A 228 -18.69 0.36 -3.09
CA VAL A 228 -17.35 0.28 -3.71
C VAL A 228 -17.17 1.42 -4.71
N ILE A 229 -18.13 1.60 -5.63
CA ILE A 229 -18.10 2.66 -6.63
C ILE A 229 -18.15 4.04 -5.98
N THR A 230 -19.02 4.22 -4.98
CA THR A 230 -19.15 5.47 -4.23
C THR A 230 -17.85 5.82 -3.52
N SER A 231 -17.22 4.85 -2.85
CA SER A 231 -15.96 5.05 -2.13
C SER A 231 -14.82 5.45 -3.07
N ILE A 232 -14.71 4.83 -4.25
CA ILE A 232 -13.71 5.19 -5.27
C ILE A 232 -13.89 6.64 -5.75
N LYS A 233 -15.15 7.06 -5.98
CA LYS A 233 -15.47 8.42 -6.45
C LYS A 233 -15.18 9.49 -5.40
N GLU A 234 -15.40 9.18 -4.13
CA GLU A 234 -15.20 10.12 -3.02
C GLU A 234 -13.78 10.10 -2.42
N ALA A 235 -12.88 9.26 -2.94
CA ALA A 235 -11.54 9.11 -2.40
C ALA A 235 -10.69 10.37 -2.62
N ASP A 236 -9.83 10.68 -1.64
CA ASP A 236 -8.75 11.67 -1.78
C ASP A 236 -7.46 11.02 -2.30
N ALA A 237 -7.34 9.69 -2.18
CA ALA A 237 -6.35 8.87 -2.87
C ALA A 237 -6.82 7.41 -2.96
N ILE A 238 -6.44 6.73 -4.04
CA ILE A 238 -6.76 5.32 -4.28
C ILE A 238 -5.46 4.54 -4.38
N VAL A 239 -5.30 3.56 -3.50
CA VAL A 239 -4.12 2.70 -3.44
C VAL A 239 -4.46 1.34 -4.04
N ILE A 240 -3.64 0.90 -4.99
CA ILE A 240 -3.71 -0.44 -5.60
C ILE A 240 -2.58 -1.29 -5.01
N GLY A 241 -2.95 -2.32 -4.24
CA GLY A 241 -2.01 -3.16 -3.51
C GLY A 241 -1.58 -2.59 -2.14
N PRO A 242 -0.48 -3.09 -1.55
CA PRO A 242 0.34 -4.19 -2.05
C PRO A 242 -0.39 -5.53 -1.94
N GLY A 243 -0.09 -6.45 -2.86
CA GLY A 243 -0.70 -7.78 -2.89
C GLY A 243 -0.22 -8.57 -4.10
N SER A 244 -0.64 -9.82 -4.21
CA SER A 244 -0.29 -10.62 -5.38
C SER A 244 -0.94 -10.04 -6.63
N LEU A 245 -0.14 -9.81 -7.67
CA LEU A 245 -0.56 -9.06 -8.85
C LEU A 245 -1.78 -9.72 -9.51
N TYR A 246 -1.69 -11.03 -9.72
CA TYR A 246 -2.68 -11.80 -10.44
C TYR A 246 -3.84 -12.28 -9.55
N THR A 247 -3.56 -12.63 -8.30
CA THR A 247 -4.54 -13.28 -7.42
C THR A 247 -5.13 -12.40 -6.32
N SER A 248 -4.55 -11.22 -6.04
CA SER A 248 -5.07 -10.28 -5.04
C SER A 248 -5.47 -8.92 -5.63
N ILE A 249 -4.74 -8.41 -6.61
CA ILE A 249 -4.99 -7.08 -7.18
C ILE A 249 -5.94 -7.18 -8.38
N LEU A 250 -5.54 -7.90 -9.42
CA LEU A 250 -6.33 -8.04 -10.65
C LEU A 250 -7.77 -8.52 -10.44
N PRO A 251 -8.10 -9.45 -9.51
CA PRO A 251 -9.48 -9.90 -9.35
C PRO A 251 -10.43 -8.77 -8.94
N ASN A 252 -9.95 -7.73 -8.26
CA ASN A 252 -10.76 -6.55 -7.97
C ASN A 252 -10.96 -5.67 -9.21
N ILE A 253 -9.91 -5.51 -10.02
CA ILE A 253 -9.92 -4.67 -11.22
C ILE A 253 -10.80 -5.29 -12.32
N LEU A 254 -10.86 -6.62 -12.38
CA LEU A 254 -11.65 -7.36 -13.36
C LEU A 254 -13.16 -7.33 -13.10
N VAL A 255 -13.62 -6.81 -11.96
CA VAL A 255 -15.05 -6.65 -11.65
C VAL A 255 -15.62 -5.47 -12.46
N ASP A 256 -16.75 -5.70 -13.13
CA ASP A 256 -17.27 -4.80 -14.15
C ASP A 256 -17.72 -3.45 -13.58
N GLY A 257 -17.12 -2.37 -14.07
CA GLY A 257 -17.33 -1.00 -13.59
C GLY A 257 -16.31 -0.50 -12.56
N VAL A 258 -15.43 -1.35 -12.04
CA VAL A 258 -14.34 -0.89 -11.14
C VAL A 258 -13.35 -0.02 -11.90
N VAL A 259 -12.91 -0.45 -13.09
CA VAL A 259 -12.01 0.35 -13.95
C VAL A 259 -12.63 1.70 -14.31
N ASP A 260 -13.91 1.71 -14.70
CA ASP A 260 -14.61 2.96 -15.03
C ASP A 260 -14.65 3.94 -13.85
N ALA A 261 -14.86 3.43 -12.63
CA ALA A 261 -14.80 4.24 -11.42
C ALA A 261 -13.39 4.77 -11.14
N LEU A 262 -12.35 3.94 -11.31
CA LEU A 262 -10.95 4.35 -11.16
C LEU A 262 -10.57 5.44 -12.16
N SER A 263 -10.94 5.26 -13.42
CA SER A 263 -10.62 6.19 -14.51
C SER A 263 -11.40 7.51 -14.44
N SER A 264 -12.63 7.50 -13.91
CA SER A 264 -13.41 8.72 -13.70
C SER A 264 -13.07 9.48 -12.42
N SER A 265 -12.37 8.84 -11.47
CA SER A 265 -11.94 9.48 -10.24
C SER A 265 -10.78 10.45 -10.46
N THR A 266 -10.89 11.64 -9.88
CA THR A 266 -9.85 12.68 -9.86
C THR A 266 -8.79 12.42 -8.79
N ALA A 267 -9.02 11.47 -7.89
CA ALA A 267 -8.06 11.05 -6.88
C ALA A 267 -6.79 10.52 -7.55
N PRO A 268 -5.60 10.65 -6.95
CA PRO A 268 -4.40 10.01 -7.43
C PRO A 268 -4.52 8.48 -7.24
N LYS A 269 -4.26 7.72 -8.32
CA LYS A 269 -4.19 6.25 -8.31
C LYS A 269 -2.73 5.83 -8.10
N ILE A 270 -2.48 5.18 -6.98
CA ILE A 270 -1.15 4.86 -6.48
C ILE A 270 -0.99 3.34 -6.47
N TYR A 271 -0.18 2.80 -7.38
CA TYR A 271 0.20 1.39 -7.36
C TYR A 271 1.39 1.17 -6.43
N ILE A 272 1.27 0.22 -5.50
CA ILE A 272 2.37 -0.20 -4.62
C ILE A 272 2.94 -1.50 -5.18
N CYS A 273 4.13 -1.40 -5.80
CA CYS A 273 4.77 -2.54 -6.43
C CYS A 273 5.24 -3.56 -5.39
N ASN A 274 5.15 -4.84 -5.73
CA ASN A 274 5.68 -5.92 -4.92
C ASN A 274 7.19 -5.76 -4.72
N ILE A 275 7.70 -6.12 -3.53
CA ILE A 275 9.13 -6.15 -3.23
C ILE A 275 9.82 -7.33 -3.94
N MET A 276 9.13 -8.46 -4.02
CA MET A 276 9.66 -9.71 -4.57
C MET A 276 8.74 -10.23 -5.68
N THR A 277 9.33 -10.88 -6.69
CA THR A 277 8.56 -11.69 -7.64
C THR A 277 7.93 -12.89 -6.93
N GLN A 278 6.81 -13.37 -7.46
CA GLN A 278 6.07 -14.52 -6.93
C GLN A 278 6.18 -15.70 -7.90
N PRO A 279 6.75 -16.83 -7.45
CA PRO A 279 6.89 -18.03 -8.29
C PRO A 279 5.53 -18.55 -8.79
N GLY A 280 5.42 -18.75 -10.11
CA GLY A 280 4.18 -19.15 -10.78
C GLY A 280 3.26 -17.99 -11.17
N GLU A 281 3.55 -16.77 -10.72
CA GLU A 281 2.75 -15.59 -11.01
C GLU A 281 3.56 -14.54 -11.76
N THR A 282 4.59 -13.97 -11.11
CA THR A 282 5.35 -12.81 -11.62
C THR A 282 6.81 -13.14 -11.89
N ASP A 283 7.11 -14.39 -12.28
CA ASP A 283 8.46 -14.84 -12.61
C ASP A 283 9.13 -13.96 -13.68
N GLY A 284 10.21 -13.30 -13.26
CA GLY A 284 11.03 -12.45 -14.11
C GLY A 284 10.37 -11.15 -14.54
N LYS A 285 9.27 -10.74 -13.89
CA LYS A 285 8.63 -9.44 -14.12
C LYS A 285 9.32 -8.34 -13.32
N ASP A 286 9.65 -7.25 -13.99
CA ASP A 286 10.15 -6.02 -13.36
C ASP A 286 8.99 -5.06 -13.00
N VAL A 287 9.30 -3.82 -12.60
CA VAL A 287 8.26 -2.85 -12.20
C VAL A 287 7.35 -2.48 -13.37
N VAL A 288 7.94 -2.26 -14.55
CA VAL A 288 7.21 -1.90 -15.77
C VAL A 288 6.28 -3.03 -16.18
N ASP A 289 6.74 -4.28 -16.09
CA ASP A 289 5.92 -5.45 -16.38
C ASP A 289 4.70 -5.55 -15.46
N HIS A 290 4.86 -5.23 -14.16
CA HIS A 290 3.73 -5.24 -13.23
C HIS A 290 2.70 -4.17 -13.59
N VAL A 291 3.16 -2.95 -13.86
CA VAL A 291 2.30 -1.84 -14.31
C VAL A 291 1.59 -2.22 -15.60
N LYS A 292 2.33 -2.71 -16.59
CA LYS A 292 1.79 -3.13 -17.88
C LYS A 292 0.72 -4.19 -17.74
N VAL A 293 0.90 -5.19 -16.87
CA VAL A 293 -0.14 -6.19 -16.60
C VAL A 293 -1.43 -5.52 -16.11
N LEU A 294 -1.36 -4.56 -15.19
CA LEU A 294 -2.55 -3.85 -14.73
C LEU A 294 -3.23 -3.05 -15.85
N LEU A 295 -2.44 -2.32 -16.65
CA LEU A 295 -2.94 -1.49 -17.73
C LEU A 295 -3.54 -2.32 -18.88
N ASP A 296 -2.89 -3.42 -19.25
CA ASP A 296 -3.35 -4.33 -20.30
C ASP A 296 -4.70 -4.98 -19.92
N HIS A 297 -4.92 -5.29 -18.64
CA HIS A 297 -6.19 -5.86 -18.17
C HIS A 297 -7.28 -4.81 -17.97
N ALA A 298 -6.91 -3.57 -17.61
CA ALA A 298 -7.86 -2.47 -17.52
C ALA A 298 -8.24 -1.88 -18.88
N GLY A 299 -7.37 -2.03 -19.90
CA GLY A 299 -7.58 -1.46 -21.23
C GLY A 299 -7.38 0.06 -21.31
N VAL A 300 -6.95 0.71 -20.22
CA VAL A 300 -6.76 2.16 -20.11
C VAL A 300 -5.65 2.47 -19.11
N ASN A 301 -4.91 3.56 -19.34
CA ASN A 301 -3.96 4.06 -18.35
C ASN A 301 -4.71 4.82 -17.24
N PHE A 302 -4.77 4.22 -16.05
CA PHE A 302 -5.41 4.81 -14.87
C PHE A 302 -4.43 5.06 -13.71
N ILE A 303 -3.15 4.70 -13.82
CA ILE A 303 -2.18 4.77 -12.72
C ILE A 303 -1.42 6.09 -12.81
N ASP A 304 -1.39 6.86 -11.72
CA ASP A 304 -0.68 8.14 -11.65
C ASP A 304 0.70 7.98 -10.99
N TYR A 305 0.78 7.12 -9.96
CA TYR A 305 1.99 6.91 -9.18
C TYR A 305 2.32 5.43 -9.03
N VAL A 306 3.62 5.11 -9.05
CA VAL A 306 4.14 3.80 -8.66
C VAL A 306 5.13 3.97 -7.53
N ILE A 307 4.84 3.33 -6.40
CA ILE A 307 5.75 3.27 -5.25
C ILE A 307 6.58 1.99 -5.36
N VAL A 308 7.90 2.12 -5.28
CA VAL A 308 8.85 1.01 -5.42
C VAL A 308 9.86 1.01 -4.27
N ASN A 309 10.21 -0.18 -3.81
CA ASN A 309 11.36 -0.35 -2.92
C ASN A 309 12.69 -0.15 -3.66
N ASN A 310 13.61 0.63 -3.07
CA ASN A 310 14.99 0.75 -3.54
C ASN A 310 16.04 0.23 -2.53
N GLU A 311 15.61 -0.46 -1.49
CA GLU A 311 16.51 -1.06 -0.52
C GLU A 311 17.13 -2.35 -1.06
N GLU A 312 18.46 -2.38 -1.08
CA GLU A 312 19.25 -3.60 -1.28
C GLU A 312 19.36 -4.33 0.07
N LEU A 313 19.03 -5.62 0.09
CA LEU A 313 19.13 -6.42 1.30
C LEU A 313 20.50 -7.11 1.45
N PRO A 314 21.00 -7.28 2.69
CA PRO A 314 22.24 -8.01 2.94
C PRO A 314 22.20 -9.46 2.43
N VAL A 315 23.39 -9.97 2.09
CA VAL A 315 23.59 -11.38 1.71
C VAL A 315 23.11 -12.30 2.84
N GLY A 316 22.28 -13.30 2.51
CA GLY A 316 21.71 -14.27 3.47
C GLY A 316 20.21 -14.09 3.74
N VAL A 317 19.69 -12.86 3.74
CA VAL A 317 18.23 -12.60 3.89
C VAL A 317 17.44 -13.19 2.72
N PHE A 318 18.06 -13.20 1.53
CA PHE A 318 17.48 -13.75 0.31
C PHE A 318 17.43 -15.26 0.24
N GLU A 319 18.24 -16.00 1.00
CA GLU A 319 18.42 -17.44 0.74
C GLU A 319 17.12 -18.23 0.81
N ARG A 320 16.21 -17.84 1.71
CA ARG A 320 14.88 -18.44 1.81
C ARG A 320 14.03 -18.18 0.57
N TYR A 321 13.98 -16.94 0.10
CA TYR A 321 13.19 -16.53 -1.07
C TYR A 321 13.79 -17.07 -2.38
N ALA A 322 15.11 -17.06 -2.48
CA ALA A 322 15.85 -17.57 -3.62
C ALA A 322 15.64 -19.10 -3.80
N LYS A 323 15.52 -19.86 -2.70
CA LYS A 323 15.16 -21.29 -2.74
C LYS A 323 13.80 -21.54 -3.40
N ASP A 324 12.86 -20.62 -3.21
CA ASP A 324 11.53 -20.70 -3.81
C ASP A 324 11.47 -20.10 -5.23
N GLY A 325 12.57 -19.47 -5.70
CA GLY A 325 12.67 -18.84 -7.02
C GLY A 325 12.26 -17.37 -7.06
N ALA A 326 11.91 -16.77 -5.92
CA ALA A 326 11.55 -15.36 -5.81
C ALA A 326 12.80 -14.46 -5.89
N LYS A 327 12.69 -13.35 -6.61
CA LYS A 327 13.76 -12.37 -6.82
C LYS A 327 13.33 -10.98 -6.36
N LEU A 328 14.27 -10.17 -5.88
CA LEU A 328 14.02 -8.77 -5.55
C LEU A 328 13.64 -7.99 -6.82
N ILE A 329 12.59 -7.19 -6.73
CA ILE A 329 12.18 -6.26 -7.78
C ILE A 329 12.83 -4.91 -7.45
N LEU A 330 13.65 -4.41 -8.37
CA LEU A 330 14.31 -3.12 -8.29
C LEU A 330 14.03 -2.30 -9.55
N LEU A 331 13.95 -0.98 -9.37
CA LEU A 331 13.72 -0.04 -10.46
C LEU A 331 15.06 0.45 -11.04
N ASP A 332 15.29 0.19 -12.32
CA ASP A 332 16.43 0.74 -13.06
C ASP A 332 16.09 2.04 -13.81
N GLU A 333 17.11 2.67 -14.42
CA GLU A 333 16.96 3.94 -15.14
C GLU A 333 16.06 3.85 -16.38
N LYS A 334 16.11 2.73 -17.12
CA LYS A 334 15.27 2.52 -18.31
C LYS A 334 13.81 2.36 -17.91
N GLN A 335 13.56 1.64 -16.82
CA GLN A 335 12.23 1.48 -16.26
C GLN A 335 11.65 2.83 -15.80
N ARG A 336 12.45 3.68 -15.14
CA ARG A 336 12.04 5.05 -14.77
C ARG A 336 11.63 5.89 -15.97
N GLU A 337 12.45 5.87 -17.02
CA GLU A 337 12.15 6.60 -18.26
C GLU A 337 10.86 6.08 -18.91
N CYS A 338 10.69 4.77 -19.00
CA CYS A 338 9.49 4.14 -19.57
C CYS A 338 8.20 4.54 -18.82
N LEU A 339 8.24 4.53 -17.49
CA LEU A 339 7.10 4.96 -16.66
C LEU A 339 6.83 6.46 -16.82
N GLY A 340 7.87 7.29 -16.83
CA GLY A 340 7.76 8.73 -17.03
C GLY A 340 7.17 9.10 -18.40
N LEU A 341 7.58 8.42 -19.47
CA LEU A 341 7.00 8.57 -20.82
C LEU A 341 5.52 8.17 -20.87
N SER A 342 5.09 7.29 -19.97
CA SER A 342 3.69 6.87 -19.82
C SER A 342 2.88 7.80 -18.89
N GLY A 343 3.48 8.90 -18.42
CA GLY A 343 2.85 9.84 -17.49
C GLY A 343 2.79 9.35 -16.04
N ILE A 344 3.51 8.28 -15.70
CA ILE A 344 3.45 7.63 -14.39
C ILE A 344 4.64 8.08 -13.54
N ALA A 345 4.36 8.74 -12.41
CA ALA A 345 5.39 9.20 -11.50
C ALA A 345 5.93 8.08 -10.61
N CYS A 346 7.25 7.88 -10.60
CA CYS A 346 7.91 6.86 -9.78
C CYS A 346 8.36 7.45 -8.44
N LEU A 347 8.07 6.75 -7.35
CA LEU A 347 8.49 7.11 -6.00
C LEU A 347 9.26 5.95 -5.37
N GLU A 348 10.55 6.17 -5.14
CA GLU A 348 11.44 5.16 -4.57
C GLU A 348 11.77 5.46 -3.12
N GLN A 349 11.59 4.48 -2.25
CA GLN A 349 11.87 4.56 -0.83
C GLN A 349 12.45 3.23 -0.33
N LYS A 350 13.11 3.27 0.82
CA LYS A 350 13.48 2.07 1.57
C LYS A 350 12.26 1.59 2.32
N LEU A 351 11.61 0.55 1.82
CA LEU A 351 10.28 0.14 2.26
C LEU A 351 10.29 -1.27 2.84
N ILE A 352 11.44 -1.85 3.16
CA ILE A 352 11.49 -3.22 3.65
C ILE A 352 11.48 -3.26 5.18
N GLU A 353 10.57 -4.07 5.71
CA GLU A 353 10.62 -4.54 7.10
C GLU A 353 10.78 -6.06 7.11
N ILE A 354 11.69 -6.57 7.94
CA ILE A 354 11.87 -8.01 8.14
C ILE A 354 11.19 -8.41 9.45
N ARG A 355 10.08 -9.15 9.37
CA ARG A 355 9.39 -9.71 10.54
C ARG A 355 9.35 -11.23 10.47
N SER A 356 9.79 -11.89 11.54
CA SER A 356 9.75 -13.36 11.68
C SER A 356 10.43 -14.09 10.51
N GLY A 357 11.49 -13.50 9.95
CA GLY A 357 12.21 -14.04 8.79
C GLY A 357 11.49 -13.90 7.45
N TYR A 358 10.49 -13.01 7.34
CA TYR A 358 9.82 -12.67 6.09
C TYR A 358 10.03 -11.19 5.74
N ILE A 359 10.21 -10.92 4.44
CA ILE A 359 10.28 -9.59 3.85
C ILE A 359 8.86 -9.08 3.67
N ARG A 360 8.57 -7.90 4.20
CA ARG A 360 7.29 -7.20 4.10
C ARG A 360 7.55 -5.73 3.77
N HIS A 361 6.50 -5.04 3.34
CA HIS A 361 6.51 -3.60 3.33
C HIS A 361 6.52 -3.08 4.77
N ASP A 362 7.36 -2.08 5.06
CA ASP A 362 7.23 -1.24 6.24
C ASP A 362 5.93 -0.43 6.09
N ALA A 363 4.93 -0.81 6.88
CA ALA A 363 3.59 -0.25 6.76
C ALA A 363 3.56 1.24 7.12
N ASP A 364 4.33 1.67 8.12
CA ASP A 364 4.30 3.06 8.59
C ASP A 364 4.99 4.00 7.60
N LEU A 365 6.15 3.59 7.05
CA LEU A 365 6.81 4.34 5.99
C LEU A 365 5.94 4.44 4.74
N LEU A 366 5.37 3.32 4.31
CA LEU A 366 4.51 3.26 3.14
C LEU A 366 3.26 4.13 3.31
N SER A 367 2.60 4.08 4.48
CA SER A 367 1.46 4.94 4.80
C SER A 367 1.84 6.42 4.78
N ASN A 368 3.00 6.80 5.31
CA ASN A 368 3.48 8.18 5.25
C ASN A 368 3.71 8.67 3.81
N VAL A 369 4.20 7.82 2.92
CA VAL A 369 4.36 8.16 1.50
C VAL A 369 3.00 8.38 0.83
N VAL A 370 2.05 7.46 1.04
CA VAL A 370 0.67 7.59 0.50
C VAL A 370 -0.01 8.86 1.00
N MET A 371 0.07 9.14 2.30
CA MET A 371 -0.53 10.34 2.89
C MET A 371 0.06 11.63 2.32
N LYS A 372 1.37 11.67 2.07
CA LYS A 372 2.01 12.83 1.42
C LYS A 372 1.46 13.07 0.01
N ILE A 373 1.22 12.00 -0.75
CA ILE A 373 0.63 12.10 -2.10
C ILE A 373 -0.81 12.63 -1.99
N ALA A 374 -1.63 12.05 -1.13
CA ALA A 374 -3.02 12.47 -0.92
C ALA A 374 -3.13 13.96 -0.53
N ILE A 375 -2.33 14.38 0.45
CA ILE A 375 -2.29 15.78 0.93
C ILE A 375 -1.83 16.73 -0.19
N LYS A 376 -0.76 16.36 -0.91
CA LYS A 376 -0.24 17.19 -2.01
C LYS A 376 -1.28 17.37 -3.13
N HIS A 377 -2.02 16.31 -3.45
CA HIS A 377 -3.01 16.35 -4.52
C HIS A 377 -4.21 17.23 -4.15
N SER A 378 -4.69 17.13 -2.91
CA SER A 378 -5.77 17.99 -2.39
C SER A 378 -5.42 19.48 -2.50
N TYR A 379 -4.20 19.90 -2.14
CA TYR A 379 -3.81 21.31 -2.27
C TYR A 379 -3.71 21.81 -3.70
N ASN A 380 -3.39 20.94 -4.65
CA ASN A 380 -3.32 21.31 -6.06
C ASN A 380 -4.69 21.38 -6.75
N THR A 381 -5.72 20.80 -6.14
CA THR A 381 -7.10 20.82 -6.67
C THR A 381 -7.94 21.98 -6.10
N ASP A 382 -7.55 22.55 -4.96
CA ASP A 382 -8.19 23.71 -4.33
C ASP A 382 -7.69 25.09 -4.85
N LEU A 383 -6.73 25.11 -5.79
CA LEU A 383 -6.17 26.31 -6.46
C LEU A 383 -6.62 26.36 -7.91
#